data_AF-A0AAV7R7K9-F1
#
_entry.id   AF-A0AAV7R7K9-F1
#
_cell.length_a   1.000
_cell.length_b   1.000
_cell.length_c   1.000
_cell.angle_alpha   90.00
_cell.angle_beta   90.00
_cell.angle_gamma   90.00
#
_symmetry.space_group_name_H-M   'P 1'
#
loop_
_entity.id
_entity.type
_entity.pdbx_description
1 polymer ?
#
loop_
_entity_poly.entity_id
_entity_poly.type
_entity_poly.pdbx_seq_one_letter_code
_entity_poly.pdbx_strand_id
1 'polypeptide(L)' 'NSDVSIIDTVQKWREYRRQCINFHFQTPLPVTGRFCNRTFDDYACWPDGVPGTYVNVSCPWYLPWAN' A
#
# COMPACT_ATOMS: atom_id res chain seq x y z
N ASN A 1 13.93 11.80 -21.24
CA ASN A 1 14.19 12.38 -19.91
C ASN A 1 12.89 13.04 -19.48
N SER A 2 11.95 12.26 -18.97
CA SER A 2 10.65 12.76 -18.55
C SER A 2 10.78 13.21 -17.10
N ASP A 3 10.99 14.52 -16.90
CA ASP A 3 10.92 15.12 -15.57
C ASP A 3 9.49 14.95 -15.04
N VAL A 4 9.25 13.88 -14.29
CA VAL A 4 8.01 13.70 -13.54
C VAL A 4 7.99 14.78 -12.45
N SER A 5 6.94 15.59 -12.43
CA SER A 5 6.81 16.65 -11.45
C SER A 5 6.63 16.09 -10.03
N ILE A 6 7.22 16.77 -9.05
CA ILE A 6 6.97 16.50 -7.63
C ILE A 6 5.47 16.60 -7.30
N ILE A 7 4.76 17.53 -7.96
CA ILE A 7 3.32 17.73 -7.75
C ILE A 7 2.55 16.48 -8.22
N ASP A 8 2.89 15.95 -9.40
CA ASP A 8 2.24 14.76 -9.94
C ASP A 8 2.50 13.54 -9.05
N THR A 9 3.74 13.39 -8.56
CA THR A 9 4.12 12.30 -7.65
C THR A 9 3.33 12.37 -6.34
N VAL A 10 3.19 13.57 -5.77
CA VAL A 10 2.41 13.77 -4.54
C VAL A 10 0.92 13.51 -4.77
N GLN A 11 0.37 13.92 -5.91
CA GLN A 11 -1.03 13.63 -6.25
C GLN A 11 -1.27 12.12 -6.39
N LYS A 12 -0.39 11.40 -7.10
CA LYS A 12 -0.43 9.94 -7.20
C LYS A 12 -0.30 9.26 -5.83
N TRP A 13 0.60 9.73 -4.98
CA TRP A 13 0.76 9.21 -3.61
C TRP A 13 -0.50 9.38 -2.77
N ARG A 14 -1.17 10.55 -2.84
CA ARG A 14 -2.44 10.79 -2.13
C ARG A 14 -3.52 9.80 -2.57
N GLU A 15 -3.59 9.54 -3.86
CA GLU A 15 -4.54 8.59 -4.43
C GLU A 15 -4.19 7.14 -4.03
N TYR A 16 -2.90 6.75 -4.02
CA TYR A 16 -2.44 5.47 -3.50
C TYR A 16 -2.83 5.26 -2.03
N ARG A 17 -2.60 6.28 -1.19
CA ARG A 17 -2.99 6.27 0.22
C ARG A 17 -4.51 6.11 0.38
N ARG A 18 -5.31 6.84 -0.41
CA ARG A 18 -6.77 6.73 -0.39
C ARG A 18 -7.22 5.31 -0.76
N GLN A 19 -6.63 4.71 -1.79
CA GLN A 19 -6.92 3.32 -2.18
C GLN A 19 -6.55 2.34 -1.06
N CYS A 20 -5.40 2.53 -0.41
CA CYS A 20 -4.97 1.68 0.71
C CYS A 20 -5.94 1.74 1.89
N ILE A 21 -6.36 2.95 2.29
CA ILE A 21 -7.33 3.16 3.37
C ILE A 21 -8.66 2.48 3.02
N ASN A 22 -9.14 2.65 1.80
CA ASN A 22 -10.36 1.98 1.33
C ASN A 22 -10.21 0.45 1.37
N PHE A 23 -9.08 -0.09 0.91
CA PHE A 23 -8.77 -1.51 0.98
C PHE A 23 -8.80 -2.04 2.42
N HIS A 24 -8.25 -1.28 3.37
CA HIS A 24 -8.28 -1.65 4.79
C HIS A 24 -9.71 -1.71 5.36
N PHE A 25 -10.59 -0.79 4.97
CA PHE A 25 -11.99 -0.79 5.40
C PHE A 25 -12.82 -1.90 4.74
N GLN A 26 -12.58 -2.18 3.46
CA GLN A 26 -13.37 -3.13 2.69
C GLN A 26 -12.96 -4.58 2.92
N THR A 27 -11.70 -4.82 3.26
CA THR A 27 -11.20 -6.18 3.41
C THR A 27 -11.69 -6.75 4.75
N PRO A 28 -12.38 -7.90 4.78
CA PRO A 28 -12.81 -8.53 6.02
C PRO A 28 -11.62 -8.82 6.95
N LEU A 29 -11.89 -8.95 8.25
CA LEU A 29 -10.88 -9.46 9.16
C LEU A 29 -10.57 -10.93 8.81
N PRO A 30 -9.33 -11.38 9.00
CA PRO A 30 -8.96 -12.78 8.83
C PRO A 30 -9.85 -13.68 9.69
N VAL A 31 -10.46 -14.69 9.07
CA VAL A 31 -11.48 -15.55 9.70
C VAL A 31 -10.88 -16.45 10.79
N THR A 32 -9.56 -16.68 10.77
CA THR A 32 -8.89 -17.60 11.70
C THR A 32 -7.51 -17.12 12.14
N GLY A 33 -7.23 -17.29 13.44
CA GLY A 33 -5.87 -17.20 14.00
C GLY A 33 -5.38 -15.81 14.41
N ARG A 34 -4.13 -15.77 14.90
CA ARG A 34 -3.38 -14.53 15.13
C ARG A 34 -2.80 -14.04 13.81
N PHE A 35 -2.84 -12.73 13.58
CA PHE A 35 -2.27 -12.08 12.41
C PHE A 35 -1.59 -10.76 12.83
N CYS A 36 -0.69 -10.27 11.99
CA CYS A 36 -0.18 -8.90 12.08
C CYS A 36 -1.16 -7.97 11.37
N ASN A 37 -1.51 -6.84 11.98
CA ASN A 37 -2.49 -5.90 11.42
C ASN A 37 -1.94 -5.23 10.15
N ARG A 38 -2.81 -5.13 9.13
CA ARG A 38 -2.63 -4.26 7.97
C ARG A 38 -2.35 -2.80 8.37
N THR A 39 -1.53 -2.12 7.57
CA THR A 39 -1.20 -0.70 7.80
C THR A 39 -0.74 -0.02 6.51
N PHE A 40 -0.83 1.31 6.50
CA PHE A 40 -0.13 2.16 5.55
C PHE A 40 1.03 2.84 6.27
N ASP A 41 2.26 2.64 5.81
CA ASP A 41 3.50 3.15 6.44
C ASP A 41 4.02 4.44 5.79
N ASP A 42 3.13 5.19 5.13
CA ASP A 42 3.43 6.34 4.28
C ASP A 42 4.20 6.05 2.99
N TYR A 43 4.54 4.78 2.72
CA TYR A 43 5.19 4.34 1.49
C TYR A 43 4.40 3.23 0.77
N ALA A 44 4.21 2.09 1.41
CA ALA A 44 3.52 0.93 0.89
C ALA A 44 2.23 0.62 1.66
N CYS A 45 1.29 -0.01 0.97
CA CYS A 45 0.08 -0.55 1.58
C CYS A 45 0.30 -2.00 1.99
N TRP A 46 0.40 -2.26 3.29
CA TRP A 46 0.61 -3.61 3.83
C TRP A 46 -0.72 -4.27 4.20
N PRO A 47 -0.99 -5.51 3.74
CA PRO A 47 -2.13 -6.30 4.18
C PRO A 47 -1.87 -6.96 5.54
N ASP A 48 -2.84 -7.72 6.04
CA ASP A 48 -2.59 -8.54 7.23
C ASP A 48 -1.53 -9.61 6.93
N GLY A 49 -0.65 -9.86 7.90
CA GLY A 49 0.43 -10.83 7.78
C GLY A 49 0.17 -12.10 8.58
N VAL A 50 0.49 -13.26 7.98
CA VAL A 50 0.49 -14.54 8.70
C VAL A 50 1.77 -14.63 9.54
N PRO A 51 1.69 -14.91 10.86
CA PRO A 51 2.87 -14.98 11.71
C PRO A 51 3.90 -16.00 11.22
N GLY A 52 5.18 -15.63 11.27
CA GLY A 52 6.29 -16.51 10.85
C GLY A 52 6.44 -16.64 9.33
N THR A 53 5.78 -15.79 8.53
CA THR A 53 5.88 -15.77 7.07
C THR A 53 6.34 -14.41 6.55
N TYR A 54 6.73 -14.37 5.27
CA TYR A 54 7.00 -13.11 4.57
C TYR A 54 5.72 -12.59 3.92
N VAL A 55 5.50 -11.29 4.02
CA VAL A 55 4.47 -10.57 3.27
C VAL A 55 5.15 -9.82 2.14
N ASN A 56 4.69 -10.04 0.91
CA ASN A 56 5.19 -9.34 -0.26
C ASN A 56 4.07 -8.46 -0.83
N VAL A 57 4.45 -7.26 -1.27
CA VAL A 57 3.54 -6.31 -1.93
C VAL A 57 4.20 -5.80 -3.21
N SER A 58 3.38 -5.47 -4.22
CA SER A 58 3.89 -4.81 -5.41
C SER A 58 4.50 -3.45 -5.07
N CYS A 59 5.50 -3.01 -5.83
CA CYS A 59 6.04 -1.66 -5.71
C CYS A 59 4.90 -0.62 -5.84
N PRO A 60 4.87 0.43 -5.00
CA PRO A 60 3.83 1.45 -5.08
C PRO A 60 3.77 2.11 -6.46
N TRP A 61 2.57 2.18 -7.05
CA TRP A 61 2.39 2.66 -8.42
C TRP A 61 2.58 4.19 -8.56
N TYR A 62 2.64 4.93 -7.45
CA TYR A 62 2.86 6.37 -7.48
C TYR A 62 4.33 6.75 -7.74
N LEU A 63 5.26 5.79 -7.69
CA LEU A 63 6.68 6.07 -7.86
C LEU A 63 6.94 6.64 -9.26
N PRO A 64 7.82 7.66 -9.40
CA PRO A 64 8.12 8.29 -10.69
C PRO A 64 8.67 7.33 -11.76
N TRP A 65 9.25 6.22 -11.32
CA TRP A 65 9.82 5.15 -12.16
C TRP A 65 8.98 3.87 -12.15
N ALA A 66 7.78 3.91 -11.58
CA ALA A 66 6.81 2.84 -11.78
C ALA A 66 6.25 2.99 -13.20
N ASN A 67 6.81 2.21 -14.13
CA ASN A 67 6.43 2.01 -15.53
C ASN A 67 5.43 3.02 -16.12
#